data_AF-A0A319CBQ4-F1
#
_entry.id   AF-A0A319CBQ4-F1
#
_cell.length_a   1.000
_cell.length_b   1.000
_cell.length_c   1.000
_cell.angle_alpha   90.00
_cell.angle_beta   90.00
_cell.angle_gamma   90.00
#
_symmetry.space_group_name_H-M   'P 1'
#
loop_
_entity.id
_entity.type
_entity.pdbx_description
1 polymer ?
#
loop_
_entity_poly.entity_id
_entity_poly.type
_entity_poly.pdbx_seq_one_letter_code
_entity_poly.pdbx_strand_id
1 'polypeptide(L)'
;LAVTARFIPEVLRQHGSAARASRIFADYVRQNIMQHSAQTMDLYSCQALVMLCLYDWGEGEGSRAWIYNGMASRIAHGVHAANQDSSEKDLSAAQKFRLEEARRTVWACYLVDAMIGCGKCHASSHSMSVSEIPLPLGEDDFAFEGRPAVARERFLDMWDPEVGDHRSQAFSIDRLGCDSSLLLIIQGFSIWHRISAWVSAGGRKRDSLASKEPPWKSSSFAERSLAALNDWRASQHPQLVYSGPGVNFRVYISRGEGERFAILNLVYYLSVIFLHREYLPFALQIVNRAVTHPSGPALLSEDAPDGWWDRCYQTTSAAAANIITIMQELEQRGIDFQTPFTCFCVFSAATWILCTMQDATQGTRIEKAPDGQSLSDQLVWAYGWLGGACRVWSLATGWYRTLRTLCQLYRQLSLDLGDEMCPPDEVVLSLEENMQRLA
;
A
#
# COMPACT_ATOMS: atom_id res chain seq x y z
N LEU A 1 15.93 11.81 -12.22
CA LEU A 1 17.06 11.05 -11.64
C LEU A 1 17.06 10.96 -10.12
N ALA A 2 16.47 11.91 -9.36
CA ALA A 2 16.42 11.83 -7.89
C ALA A 2 15.95 10.45 -7.38
N VAL A 3 14.86 9.91 -7.94
CA VAL A 3 14.36 8.57 -7.58
C VAL A 3 15.20 7.45 -8.19
N THR A 4 15.47 7.53 -9.50
CA THR A 4 15.94 6.38 -10.30
C THR A 4 17.46 6.19 -10.34
N ALA A 5 18.27 7.21 -10.05
CA ALA A 5 19.73 7.13 -10.14
C ALA A 5 20.34 5.99 -9.31
N ARG A 6 19.70 5.64 -8.18
CA ARG A 6 20.09 4.54 -7.31
C ARG A 6 20.01 3.14 -7.95
N PHE A 7 19.35 3.02 -9.11
CA PHE A 7 19.17 1.77 -9.86
C PHE A 7 19.95 1.73 -11.18
N ILE A 8 20.72 2.78 -11.51
CA ILE A 8 21.42 2.89 -12.80
C ILE A 8 22.92 2.63 -12.59
N PRO A 9 23.47 1.46 -13.00
CA PRO A 9 24.86 1.08 -12.74
C PRO A 9 25.90 2.13 -13.18
N GLU A 10 25.68 2.78 -14.32
CA GLU A 10 26.56 3.80 -14.86
C GLU A 10 26.66 5.02 -13.92
N VAL A 11 25.52 5.42 -13.35
CA VAL A 11 25.41 6.56 -12.42
C VAL A 11 26.00 6.18 -11.06
N LEU A 12 25.79 4.93 -10.62
CA LEU A 12 26.40 4.41 -9.39
C LEU A 12 27.94 4.43 -9.47
N ARG A 13 28.51 4.04 -10.62
CA ARG A 13 29.96 4.06 -10.84
C ARG A 13 30.53 5.48 -10.77
N GLN A 14 29.79 6.48 -11.22
CA GLN A 14 30.22 7.89 -11.19
C GLN A 14 30.15 8.49 -9.77
N HIS A 15 29.14 8.13 -8.99
CA HIS A 15 28.88 8.75 -7.68
C HIS A 15 29.22 7.88 -6.46
N GLY A 16 29.69 6.65 -6.68
CA GLY A 16 30.24 5.75 -5.66
C GLY A 16 29.21 4.96 -4.84
N SER A 17 27.98 5.47 -4.65
CA SER A 17 26.92 4.73 -3.97
C SER A 17 25.52 5.14 -4.44
N ALA A 18 24.55 4.25 -4.24
CA ALA A 18 23.15 4.43 -4.62
C ALA A 18 22.51 5.65 -3.94
N ALA A 19 22.68 5.75 -2.62
CA ALA A 19 22.19 6.89 -1.85
C ALA A 19 22.85 8.22 -2.29
N ARG A 20 24.17 8.22 -2.56
CA ARG A 20 24.88 9.44 -2.98
C ARG A 20 24.46 9.90 -4.38
N ALA A 21 24.31 8.96 -5.31
CA ALA A 21 23.85 9.24 -6.67
C ALA A 21 22.49 9.96 -6.67
N SER A 22 21.49 9.35 -6.02
CA SER A 22 20.15 9.92 -5.94
C SER A 22 20.11 11.25 -5.17
N ARG A 23 20.89 11.40 -4.10
CA ARG A 23 20.96 12.63 -3.31
C ARG A 23 21.43 13.85 -4.11
N ILE A 24 22.45 13.70 -4.95
CA ILE A 24 22.96 14.81 -5.78
C ILE A 24 21.85 15.40 -6.65
N PHE A 25 21.07 14.54 -7.31
CA PHE A 25 19.95 15.00 -8.15
C PHE A 25 18.80 15.55 -7.32
N ALA A 26 18.50 14.97 -6.16
CA ALA A 26 17.48 15.50 -5.26
C ALA A 26 17.85 16.91 -4.76
N ASP A 27 19.11 17.12 -4.37
CA ASP A 27 19.61 18.42 -3.91
C ASP A 27 19.60 19.47 -5.03
N TYR A 28 19.93 19.07 -6.26
CA TYR A 28 19.80 19.95 -7.42
C TYR A 28 18.35 20.41 -7.61
N VAL A 29 17.37 19.49 -7.55
CA VAL A 29 15.95 19.87 -7.66
C VAL A 29 15.58 20.82 -6.52
N ARG A 30 15.93 20.51 -5.27
CA ARG A 30 15.62 21.38 -4.11
C ARG A 30 16.14 22.80 -4.24
N GLN A 31 17.34 22.97 -4.76
CA GLN A 31 17.96 24.29 -4.92
C GLN A 31 17.25 25.16 -5.96
N ASN A 32 16.59 24.56 -6.96
CA ASN A 32 16.05 25.29 -8.11
C ASN A 32 14.52 25.33 -8.16
N ILE A 33 13.84 24.29 -7.64
CA ILE A 33 12.41 24.07 -7.87
C ILE A 33 11.52 25.15 -7.24
N MET A 34 11.93 25.73 -6.11
CA MET A 34 11.17 26.81 -5.46
C MET A 34 11.15 28.09 -6.31
N GLN A 35 12.32 28.48 -6.83
CA GLN A 35 12.45 29.66 -7.68
C GLN A 35 11.69 29.48 -8.99
N HIS A 36 11.81 28.29 -9.60
CA HIS A 36 11.10 27.98 -10.84
C HIS A 36 9.58 27.96 -10.64
N SER A 37 9.08 27.29 -9.59
CA SER A 37 7.65 27.20 -9.28
C SER A 37 7.03 28.57 -8.94
N ALA A 38 7.81 29.51 -8.42
CA ALA A 38 7.36 30.87 -8.16
C ALA A 38 7.18 31.71 -9.44
N GLN A 39 7.89 31.36 -10.52
CA GLN A 39 7.84 32.08 -11.79
C GLN A 39 6.84 31.44 -12.77
N THR A 40 6.78 30.11 -12.80
CA THR A 40 5.95 29.34 -13.71
C THR A 40 5.29 28.17 -13.00
N MET A 41 3.96 28.14 -13.02
CA MET A 41 3.18 26.95 -12.64
C MET A 41 3.01 26.06 -13.87
N ASP A 42 3.98 25.19 -14.11
CA ASP A 42 3.94 24.23 -15.22
C ASP A 42 3.82 22.78 -14.72
N LEU A 43 3.48 21.90 -15.66
CA LEU A 43 3.32 20.47 -15.38
C LEU A 43 4.63 19.81 -14.94
N TYR A 44 5.76 20.24 -15.51
CA TYR A 44 7.08 19.67 -15.24
C TYR A 44 7.52 19.93 -13.80
N SER A 45 7.20 21.09 -13.24
CA SER A 45 7.46 21.44 -11.83
C SER A 45 6.69 20.51 -10.91
N CYS A 46 5.42 20.26 -11.23
CA CYS A 46 4.60 19.32 -10.49
C CYS A 46 5.20 17.91 -10.54
N GLN A 47 5.49 17.38 -11.73
CA GLN A 47 6.10 16.06 -11.91
C GLN A 47 7.45 15.94 -11.20
N ALA A 48 8.29 16.98 -11.23
CA ALA A 48 9.56 17.03 -10.50
C ALA A 48 9.36 17.00 -8.98
N LEU A 49 8.37 17.73 -8.47
CA LEU A 49 8.00 17.72 -7.04
C LEU A 49 7.44 16.37 -6.61
N VAL A 50 6.63 15.69 -7.42
CA VAL A 50 6.16 14.31 -7.15
C VAL A 50 7.35 13.35 -7.04
N MET A 51 8.32 13.45 -7.96
CA MET A 51 9.52 12.62 -7.91
C MET A 51 10.40 12.94 -6.69
N LEU A 52 10.52 14.22 -6.31
CA LEU A 52 11.24 14.63 -5.11
C LEU A 52 10.54 14.15 -3.83
N CYS A 53 9.21 14.17 -3.82
CA CYS A 53 8.38 13.62 -2.75
C CYS A 53 8.64 12.12 -2.55
N LEU A 54 8.59 11.32 -3.62
CA LEU A 54 8.90 9.88 -3.57
C LEU A 54 10.33 9.61 -3.09
N TYR A 55 11.29 10.44 -3.50
CA TYR A 55 12.67 10.38 -2.98
C TYR A 55 12.70 10.59 -1.47
N ASP A 56 12.14 11.70 -0.96
CA ASP A 56 12.19 12.02 0.47
C ASP A 56 11.43 11.00 1.32
N TRP A 57 10.31 10.48 0.81
CA TRP A 57 9.61 9.40 1.48
C TRP A 57 10.51 8.18 1.65
N GLY A 58 11.17 7.72 0.57
CA GLY A 58 12.09 6.59 0.64
C GLY A 58 13.36 6.84 1.47
N GLU A 59 13.76 8.09 1.67
CA GLU A 59 14.82 8.46 2.62
C GLU A 59 14.35 8.52 4.08
N GLY A 60 13.06 8.30 4.35
CA GLY A 60 12.48 8.34 5.69
C GLY A 60 12.10 9.74 6.16
N GLU A 61 12.01 10.70 5.25
CA GLU A 61 11.83 12.12 5.53
C GLU A 61 10.39 12.55 5.25
N GLY A 62 9.47 11.91 5.97
CA GLY A 62 8.02 11.99 5.75
C GLY A 62 7.47 13.42 5.76
N SER A 63 7.94 14.28 6.66
CA SER A 63 7.50 15.68 6.72
C SER A 63 7.87 16.47 5.47
N ARG A 64 9.07 16.24 4.91
CA ARG A 64 9.49 16.89 3.65
C ARG A 64 8.71 16.34 2.47
N ALA A 65 8.55 15.02 2.41
CA ALA A 65 7.75 14.37 1.39
C ALA A 65 6.32 14.95 1.36
N TRP A 66 5.68 15.08 2.53
CA TRP A 66 4.35 15.67 2.66
C TRP A 66 4.27 17.12 2.16
N ILE A 67 5.25 17.96 2.50
CA ILE A 67 5.32 19.35 1.98
C ILE A 67 5.40 19.36 0.45
N TYR A 68 6.32 18.57 -0.13
CA TYR A 68 6.48 18.53 -1.58
C TYR A 68 5.25 17.95 -2.29
N ASN A 69 4.57 16.96 -1.70
CA ASN A 69 3.30 16.46 -2.24
C ASN A 69 2.24 17.56 -2.24
N GLY A 70 2.06 18.26 -1.12
CA GLY A 70 1.09 19.36 -1.04
C GLY A 70 1.39 20.51 -2.00
N MET A 71 2.65 20.79 -2.30
CA MET A 71 3.03 21.74 -3.36
C MET A 71 2.65 21.21 -4.74
N ALA A 72 3.04 19.96 -5.04
CA ALA A 72 2.74 19.31 -6.32
C ALA A 72 1.23 19.25 -6.58
N SER A 73 0.42 18.87 -5.59
CA SER A 73 -1.03 18.81 -5.68
C SER A 73 -1.65 20.15 -6.06
N ARG A 74 -1.22 21.26 -5.42
CA ARG A 74 -1.74 22.60 -5.72
C ARG A 74 -1.40 23.03 -7.15
N ILE A 75 -0.15 22.80 -7.59
CA ILE A 75 0.27 23.09 -8.97
C ILE A 75 -0.52 22.21 -9.95
N ALA A 76 -0.67 20.91 -9.67
CA ALA A 76 -1.40 19.97 -10.53
C ALA A 76 -2.85 20.41 -10.75
N HIS A 77 -3.56 20.80 -9.69
CA HIS A 77 -4.93 21.31 -9.79
C HIS A 77 -5.00 22.59 -10.61
N GLY A 78 -4.08 23.54 -10.38
CA GLY A 78 -4.02 24.78 -11.15
C GLY A 78 -3.78 24.53 -12.65
N VAL A 79 -2.84 23.64 -12.97
CA VAL A 79 -2.53 23.26 -14.37
C VAL A 79 -3.69 22.51 -15.00
N HIS A 80 -4.35 21.59 -14.28
CA HIS A 80 -5.52 20.87 -14.78
C HIS A 80 -6.67 21.84 -15.08
N ALA A 81 -7.01 22.75 -14.17
CA ALA A 81 -8.05 23.75 -14.36
C ALA A 81 -7.77 24.64 -15.59
N ALA A 82 -6.54 25.15 -15.73
CA ALA A 82 -6.16 25.95 -16.88
C ALA A 82 -6.26 25.18 -18.22
N ASN A 83 -5.91 23.89 -18.23
CA ASN A 83 -6.04 23.04 -19.42
C ASN A 83 -7.49 22.67 -19.72
N GLN A 84 -8.35 22.57 -18.70
CA GLN A 84 -9.78 22.32 -18.86
C GLN A 84 -10.45 23.53 -19.53
N ASP A 85 -10.23 24.75 -19.01
CA ASP A 85 -10.72 25.99 -19.60
C ASP A 85 -10.24 26.18 -21.05
N SER A 86 -9.01 25.75 -21.34
CA SER A 86 -8.43 25.82 -22.68
C SER A 86 -9.03 24.76 -23.61
N SER A 87 -9.32 23.56 -23.11
CA SER A 87 -9.95 22.48 -23.89
C SER A 87 -11.41 22.77 -24.24
N GLU A 88 -12.11 23.59 -23.45
CA GLU A 88 -13.46 24.06 -23.80
C GLU A 88 -13.44 25.04 -24.98
N LYS A 89 -12.31 25.72 -25.20
CA LYS A 89 -12.12 26.72 -26.27
C LYS A 89 -11.44 26.13 -27.51
N ASP A 90 -10.53 25.19 -27.32
CA ASP A 90 -9.77 24.50 -28.36
C ASP A 90 -9.97 22.98 -28.26
N LEU A 91 -10.65 22.41 -29.26
CA LEU A 91 -10.95 20.98 -29.34
C LEU A 91 -9.83 20.16 -30.01
N SER A 92 -8.65 20.76 -30.23
CA SER A 92 -7.49 20.10 -30.83
C SER A 92 -7.06 18.85 -30.05
N ALA A 93 -6.53 17.86 -30.78
CA ALA A 93 -5.97 16.65 -30.17
C ALA A 93 -4.84 16.97 -29.17
N ALA A 94 -3.98 17.94 -29.51
CA ALA A 94 -2.92 18.42 -28.64
C ALA A 94 -3.44 19.00 -27.32
N GLN A 95 -4.55 19.75 -27.34
CA GLN A 95 -5.14 20.27 -26.11
C GLN A 95 -5.76 19.16 -25.25
N LYS A 96 -6.41 18.18 -25.87
CA LYS A 96 -6.95 17.00 -25.17
C LYS A 96 -5.85 16.17 -24.53
N PHE A 97 -4.72 15.98 -25.21
CA PHE A 97 -3.55 15.30 -24.68
C PHE A 97 -3.00 16.02 -23.44
N ARG A 98 -2.79 17.34 -23.51
CA ARG A 98 -2.32 18.13 -22.35
C ARG A 98 -3.27 18.07 -21.16
N LEU A 99 -4.59 18.07 -21.41
CA LEU A 99 -5.59 17.90 -20.36
C LEU A 99 -5.50 16.52 -19.69
N GLU A 100 -5.34 15.46 -20.48
CA GLU A 100 -5.17 14.10 -19.95
C GLU A 100 -3.84 13.94 -19.21
N GLU A 101 -2.76 14.54 -19.67
CA GLU A 101 -1.45 14.54 -18.99
C GLU A 101 -1.55 15.26 -17.63
N ALA A 102 -2.23 16.40 -17.58
CA ALA A 102 -2.49 17.13 -16.35
C ALA A 102 -3.37 16.31 -15.38
N ARG A 103 -4.41 15.66 -15.90
CA ARG A 103 -5.29 14.76 -15.12
C ARG A 103 -4.51 13.60 -14.51
N ARG A 104 -3.70 12.89 -15.31
CA ARG A 104 -2.84 11.80 -14.83
C ARG A 104 -1.84 12.28 -13.77
N THR A 105 -1.35 13.51 -13.90
CA THR A 105 -0.44 14.11 -12.90
C THR A 105 -1.16 14.42 -11.59
N VAL A 106 -2.40 14.92 -11.63
CA VAL A 106 -3.26 15.07 -10.43
C VAL A 106 -3.45 13.72 -9.72
N TRP A 107 -3.76 12.67 -10.47
CA TRP A 107 -3.89 11.32 -9.89
C TRP A 107 -2.57 10.74 -9.39
N ALA A 108 -1.43 11.09 -9.98
CA ALA A 108 -0.13 10.70 -9.45
C ALA A 108 0.11 11.34 -8.07
N CYS A 109 -0.20 12.62 -7.89
CA CYS A 109 -0.14 13.28 -6.57
C CYS A 109 -1.05 12.57 -5.56
N TYR A 110 -2.26 12.18 -5.96
CA TYR A 110 -3.18 11.41 -5.13
C TYR A 110 -2.61 10.05 -4.71
N LEU A 111 -2.03 9.31 -5.65
CA LEU A 111 -1.40 8.01 -5.36
C LEU A 111 -0.24 8.16 -4.37
N VAL A 112 0.58 9.19 -4.52
CA VAL A 112 1.67 9.49 -3.59
C VAL A 112 1.14 9.87 -2.21
N ASP A 113 0.06 10.66 -2.13
CA ASP A 113 -0.63 10.98 -0.88
C ASP A 113 -1.13 9.71 -0.16
N ALA A 114 -1.78 8.82 -0.92
CA ALA A 114 -2.28 7.54 -0.44
C ALA A 114 -1.17 6.58 0.05
N MET A 115 0.01 6.63 -0.59
CA MET A 115 1.19 5.85 -0.19
C MET A 115 1.87 6.41 1.07
N ILE A 116 1.92 7.74 1.25
CA ILE A 116 2.61 8.39 2.37
C ILE A 116 1.72 8.46 3.63
N GLY A 117 0.40 8.50 3.46
CA GLY A 117 -0.57 8.72 4.54
C GLY A 117 -0.54 7.71 5.71
N CYS A 118 0.16 6.58 5.57
CA CYS A 118 0.33 5.55 6.60
C CYS A 118 1.38 5.91 7.67
N GLY A 119 1.30 7.09 8.28
CA GLY A 119 2.30 7.51 9.28
C GLY A 119 1.85 8.57 10.28
N LYS A 120 2.65 8.77 11.33
CA LYS A 120 2.37 9.62 12.52
C LYS A 120 2.16 11.13 12.24
N CYS A 121 2.24 11.58 10.99
CA CYS A 121 1.97 12.96 10.66
C CYS A 121 0.46 13.19 10.67
N HIS A 122 -0.13 13.51 11.83
CA HIS A 122 -1.56 13.84 12.00
C HIS A 122 -2.11 14.89 11.01
N ALA A 123 -1.25 15.67 10.36
CA ALA A 123 -1.61 16.56 9.26
C ALA A 123 -2.09 15.84 7.97
N SER A 124 -1.89 14.52 7.86
CA SER A 124 -2.34 13.67 6.75
C SER A 124 -3.83 13.33 6.78
N SER A 125 -4.57 13.75 7.82
CA SER A 125 -6.02 13.50 7.93
C SER A 125 -6.85 14.20 6.84
N HIS A 126 -6.26 15.11 6.07
CA HIS A 126 -6.90 15.75 4.92
C HIS A 126 -6.29 15.20 3.64
N SER A 127 -6.95 14.20 3.05
CA SER A 127 -6.65 13.69 1.70
C SER A 127 -6.76 14.82 0.67
N MET A 128 -5.91 14.77 -0.36
CA MET A 128 -6.07 15.59 -1.56
C MET A 128 -7.51 15.45 -2.11
N SER A 129 -8.19 16.56 -2.35
CA SER A 129 -9.54 16.58 -2.92
C SER A 129 -9.47 16.31 -4.42
N VAL A 130 -10.11 15.23 -4.87
CA VAL A 130 -10.12 14.79 -6.29
C VAL A 130 -11.53 14.58 -6.84
N SER A 131 -12.57 14.92 -6.10
CA SER A 131 -13.98 14.66 -6.46
C SER A 131 -14.41 15.29 -7.79
N GLU A 132 -13.80 16.41 -8.18
CA GLU A 132 -14.11 17.12 -9.42
C GLU A 132 -13.25 16.65 -10.61
N ILE A 133 -12.26 15.79 -10.37
CA ILE A 133 -11.28 15.36 -11.37
C ILE A 133 -11.75 14.04 -12.01
N PRO A 134 -11.95 13.99 -13.34
CA PRO A 134 -12.31 12.74 -14.01
C PRO A 134 -11.22 11.67 -13.85
N LEU A 135 -11.59 10.39 -13.90
CA LEU A 135 -10.61 9.30 -13.97
C LEU A 135 -9.77 9.38 -15.25
N PRO A 136 -8.52 8.88 -15.22
CA PRO A 136 -7.70 8.83 -16.41
C PRO A 136 -8.25 7.84 -17.44
N LEU A 137 -7.91 8.12 -18.69
CA LEU A 137 -8.21 7.25 -19.82
C LEU A 137 -7.42 5.93 -19.71
N GLY A 138 -7.85 4.93 -20.49
CA GLY A 138 -7.07 3.71 -20.69
C GLY A 138 -5.69 4.00 -21.27
N GLU A 139 -4.73 3.10 -21.07
CA GLU A 139 -3.37 3.23 -21.57
C GLU A 139 -3.33 3.30 -23.11
N ASP A 140 -4.14 2.49 -23.81
CA ASP A 140 -4.23 2.50 -25.27
C ASP A 140 -4.92 3.78 -25.77
N ASP A 141 -6.00 4.20 -25.11
CA ASP A 141 -6.70 5.44 -25.46
C ASP A 141 -5.80 6.68 -25.29
N PHE A 142 -4.94 6.66 -24.26
CA PHE A 142 -3.93 7.70 -24.05
C PHE A 142 -2.79 7.61 -25.09
N ALA A 143 -2.31 6.42 -25.40
CA ALA A 143 -1.17 6.22 -26.30
C ALA A 143 -1.50 6.48 -27.79
N PHE A 144 -2.71 6.15 -28.23
CA PHE A 144 -3.09 6.19 -29.66
C PHE A 144 -3.94 7.40 -30.06
N GLU A 145 -4.20 8.36 -29.15
CA GLU A 145 -4.82 9.67 -29.43
C GLU A 145 -6.01 9.67 -30.42
N GLY A 146 -6.92 8.68 -30.34
CA GLY A 146 -7.82 8.43 -31.48
C GLY A 146 -9.25 8.00 -31.21
N ARG A 147 -9.60 7.59 -29.99
CA ARG A 147 -10.99 7.20 -29.67
C ARG A 147 -11.70 8.33 -28.96
N PRO A 148 -12.95 8.66 -29.34
CA PRO A 148 -13.77 9.54 -28.52
C PRO A 148 -13.89 8.89 -27.15
N ALA A 149 -13.25 9.51 -26.15
CA ALA A 149 -13.33 9.07 -24.78
C ALA A 149 -14.82 9.00 -24.41
N VAL A 150 -15.31 7.80 -24.15
CA VAL A 150 -16.54 7.68 -23.35
C VAL A 150 -16.21 8.38 -22.06
N ALA A 151 -16.98 9.40 -21.70
CA ALA A 151 -16.81 10.09 -20.43
C ALA A 151 -16.80 9.03 -19.33
N ARG A 152 -15.60 8.72 -18.81
CA ARG A 152 -15.48 7.85 -17.65
C ARG A 152 -16.04 8.66 -16.49
N GLU A 153 -16.89 8.02 -15.71
CA GLU A 153 -17.53 8.63 -14.55
C GLU A 153 -16.46 9.34 -13.70
N ARG A 154 -16.80 10.52 -13.19
CA ARG A 154 -16.00 11.14 -12.13
C ARG A 154 -16.03 10.13 -10.98
N PHE A 155 -14.91 9.49 -10.72
CA PHE A 155 -14.84 8.52 -9.65
C PHE A 155 -14.95 9.26 -8.33
N LEU A 156 -15.77 8.69 -7.45
CA LEU A 156 -16.02 9.08 -6.06
C LEU A 156 -17.11 10.15 -5.88
N ASP A 157 -18.36 9.70 -5.96
CA ASP A 157 -19.16 9.82 -4.74
C ASP A 157 -18.34 9.12 -3.66
N MET A 158 -17.60 9.89 -2.86
CA MET A 158 -16.62 9.40 -1.89
C MET A 158 -17.32 8.43 -0.92
N TRP A 159 -17.29 7.15 -1.26
CA TRP A 159 -17.84 6.10 -0.43
C TRP A 159 -17.09 6.12 0.91
N ASP A 160 -17.76 6.61 1.95
CA ASP A 160 -17.20 6.71 3.29
C ASP A 160 -17.58 5.49 4.13
N PRO A 161 -16.62 4.60 4.44
CA PRO A 161 -16.86 3.44 5.29
C PRO A 161 -17.24 3.79 6.73
N GLU A 162 -17.26 5.06 7.14
CA GLU A 162 -17.80 5.49 8.45
C GLU A 162 -19.26 5.97 8.41
N VAL A 163 -19.76 6.42 7.25
CA VAL A 163 -21.01 7.18 7.16
C VAL A 163 -22.10 6.47 6.33
N GLY A 164 -21.75 5.53 5.44
CA GLY A 164 -22.74 4.85 4.61
C GLY A 164 -22.40 3.42 4.22
N ASP A 165 -23.45 2.62 4.02
CA ASP A 165 -23.33 1.28 3.46
C ASP A 165 -22.66 1.32 2.09
N HIS A 166 -21.76 0.37 1.84
CA HIS A 166 -21.19 0.19 0.52
C HIS A 166 -22.32 -0.17 -0.45
N ARG A 167 -22.72 0.79 -1.31
CA ARG A 167 -23.61 0.50 -2.42
C ARG A 167 -22.76 -0.18 -3.48
N SER A 168 -22.88 -1.50 -3.60
CA SER A 168 -22.29 -2.24 -4.71
C SER A 168 -22.75 -1.57 -6.00
N GLN A 169 -21.84 -0.82 -6.63
CA GLN A 169 -22.05 -0.37 -7.98
C GLN A 169 -22.00 -1.63 -8.81
N ALA A 170 -23.14 -2.06 -9.35
CA ALA A 170 -23.19 -3.13 -10.32
C ALA A 170 -22.36 -2.68 -11.51
N PHE A 171 -21.06 -3.01 -11.51
CA PHE A 171 -20.18 -2.74 -12.62
C PHE A 171 -20.82 -3.36 -13.86
N SER A 172 -20.88 -2.57 -14.94
CA SER A 172 -21.36 -3.05 -16.23
C SER A 172 -20.61 -4.32 -16.66
N ILE A 173 -21.26 -5.12 -17.49
CA ILE A 173 -21.00 -6.52 -17.84
C ILE A 173 -19.54 -6.86 -18.29
N ASP A 174 -18.72 -5.85 -18.61
CA ASP A 174 -17.32 -6.02 -19.01
C ASP A 174 -16.34 -5.72 -17.87
N ARG A 175 -15.65 -6.77 -17.40
CA ARG A 175 -14.58 -6.65 -16.40
C ARG A 175 -13.40 -5.85 -16.96
N LEU A 176 -12.85 -4.95 -16.14
CA LEU A 176 -11.76 -4.04 -16.50
C LEU A 176 -10.45 -4.81 -16.75
N GLY A 177 -9.87 -4.64 -17.94
CA GLY A 177 -8.62 -5.27 -18.37
C GLY A 177 -7.36 -4.43 -18.12
N CYS A 178 -6.23 -4.85 -18.72
CA CYS A 178 -4.91 -4.22 -18.54
C CYS A 178 -4.84 -2.76 -19.01
N ASP A 179 -5.63 -2.40 -20.03
CA ASP A 179 -5.80 -1.03 -20.51
C ASP A 179 -6.25 -0.07 -19.39
N SER A 180 -7.07 -0.56 -18.45
CA SER A 180 -7.55 0.22 -17.30
C SER A 180 -6.64 0.11 -16.06
N SER A 181 -5.38 -0.31 -16.21
CA SER A 181 -4.48 -0.57 -15.07
C SER A 181 -4.27 0.63 -14.15
N LEU A 182 -4.05 1.84 -14.70
CA LEU A 182 -3.88 3.05 -13.90
C LEU A 182 -5.15 3.37 -13.09
N LEU A 183 -6.32 3.28 -13.72
CA LEU A 183 -7.61 3.45 -13.06
C LEU A 183 -7.77 2.45 -11.91
N LEU A 184 -7.51 1.16 -12.17
CA LEU A 184 -7.63 0.11 -11.16
C LEU A 184 -6.68 0.35 -9.99
N ILE A 185 -5.45 0.81 -10.25
CA ILE A 185 -4.47 1.19 -9.21
C ILE A 185 -5.00 2.35 -8.38
N ILE A 186 -5.54 3.41 -9.00
CA ILE A 186 -6.15 4.55 -8.28
C ILE A 186 -7.28 4.09 -7.37
N GLN A 187 -8.19 3.23 -7.87
CA GLN A 187 -9.28 2.68 -7.08
C GLN A 187 -8.77 1.86 -5.89
N GLY A 188 -7.80 0.98 -6.11
CA GLY A 188 -7.20 0.15 -5.05
C GLY A 188 -6.53 1.01 -3.98
N PHE A 189 -5.76 2.03 -4.38
CA PHE A 189 -5.13 2.95 -3.44
C PHE A 189 -6.14 3.83 -2.68
N SER A 190 -7.30 4.13 -3.28
CA SER A 190 -8.38 4.83 -2.59
C SER A 190 -8.97 4.03 -1.43
N ILE A 191 -9.20 2.74 -1.65
CA ILE A 191 -9.66 1.84 -0.60
C ILE A 191 -8.57 1.66 0.47
N TRP A 192 -7.33 1.39 0.03
CA TRP A 192 -6.17 1.28 0.91
C TRP A 192 -5.99 2.51 1.80
N HIS A 193 -6.09 3.72 1.24
CA HIS A 193 -5.91 4.96 1.99
C HIS A 193 -6.91 5.09 3.14
N ARG A 194 -8.17 4.69 2.94
CA ARG A 194 -9.19 4.69 4.00
C ARG A 194 -8.87 3.67 5.08
N ILE A 195 -8.46 2.46 4.67
CA ILE A 195 -8.08 1.39 5.60
C ILE A 195 -6.86 1.81 6.42
N SER A 196 -5.82 2.31 5.77
CA SER A 196 -4.59 2.73 6.45
C SER A 196 -4.86 3.90 7.39
N ALA A 197 -5.60 4.92 6.95
CA ALA A 197 -6.00 6.03 7.81
C ALA A 197 -6.79 5.57 9.04
N TRP A 198 -7.72 4.62 8.89
CA TRP A 198 -8.48 4.05 10.00
C TRP A 198 -7.56 3.33 10.99
N VAL A 199 -6.64 2.48 10.50
CA VAL A 199 -5.70 1.77 11.36
C VAL A 199 -4.75 2.74 12.07
N SER A 200 -4.15 3.69 11.36
CA SER A 200 -3.23 4.68 11.93
C SER A 200 -3.92 5.62 12.94
N ALA A 201 -5.23 5.84 12.80
CA ALA A 201 -6.05 6.60 13.76
C ALA A 201 -6.50 5.77 14.99
N GLY A 202 -6.02 4.53 15.14
CA GLY A 202 -6.31 3.66 16.29
C GLY A 202 -7.27 2.51 16.00
N GLY A 203 -7.71 2.33 14.74
CA GLY A 203 -8.48 1.18 14.28
C GLY A 203 -9.74 0.95 15.11
N ARG A 204 -9.91 -0.28 15.61
CA ARG A 204 -11.05 -0.67 16.45
C ARG A 204 -11.14 0.05 17.79
N LYS A 205 -10.06 0.72 18.22
CA LYS A 205 -10.03 1.48 19.48
C LYS A 205 -10.64 2.89 19.32
N ARG A 206 -11.00 3.30 18.10
CA ARG A 206 -11.60 4.62 17.83
C ARG A 206 -13.01 4.74 18.43
N ASP A 207 -13.36 5.96 18.81
CA ASP A 207 -14.69 6.31 19.33
C ASP A 207 -15.74 6.51 18.23
N SER A 208 -15.73 5.70 17.17
CA SER A 208 -16.80 5.66 16.17
C SER A 208 -17.59 4.36 16.25
N LEU A 209 -18.90 4.43 16.00
CA LEU A 209 -19.80 3.26 16.05
C LEU A 209 -19.30 2.15 15.12
N ALA A 210 -18.97 2.51 13.88
CA ALA A 210 -18.41 1.60 12.86
C ALA A 210 -17.14 0.87 13.31
N SER A 211 -16.29 1.51 14.12
CA SER A 211 -15.02 0.91 14.57
C SER A 211 -15.20 -0.05 15.75
N LYS A 212 -16.20 0.20 16.59
CA LYS A 212 -16.51 -0.62 17.77
C LYS A 212 -17.30 -1.88 17.44
N GLU A 213 -17.97 -1.89 16.29
CA GLU A 213 -18.74 -3.06 15.87
C GLU A 213 -17.85 -4.26 15.51
N PRO A 214 -18.33 -5.49 15.78
CA PRO A 214 -17.62 -6.70 15.37
C PRO A 214 -17.40 -6.77 13.86
N PRO A 215 -16.26 -7.32 13.40
CA PRO A 215 -15.84 -7.25 12.01
C PRO A 215 -16.71 -8.04 11.02
N TRP A 216 -17.61 -8.90 11.50
CA TRP A 216 -18.58 -9.65 10.67
C TRP A 216 -19.93 -8.95 10.52
N LYS A 217 -20.14 -7.81 11.19
CA LYS A 217 -21.36 -7.01 10.97
C LYS A 217 -21.20 -6.17 9.72
N SER A 218 -22.23 -6.15 8.88
CA SER A 218 -22.28 -5.32 7.66
C SER A 218 -22.10 -3.83 7.92
N SER A 219 -22.43 -3.37 9.13
CA SER A 219 -22.30 -1.98 9.57
C SER A 219 -20.93 -1.65 10.18
N SER A 220 -20.03 -2.63 10.31
CA SER A 220 -18.67 -2.41 10.79
C SER A 220 -17.79 -1.78 9.72
N PHE A 221 -16.80 -0.99 10.14
CA PHE A 221 -15.79 -0.45 9.24
C PHE A 221 -15.05 -1.58 8.49
N ALA A 222 -14.73 -2.67 9.20
CA ALA A 222 -13.98 -3.79 8.66
C ALA A 222 -14.75 -4.50 7.54
N GLU A 223 -16.01 -4.86 7.75
CA GLU A 223 -16.83 -5.54 6.74
C GLU A 223 -17.10 -4.64 5.54
N ARG A 224 -17.43 -3.36 5.76
CA ARG A 224 -17.61 -2.40 4.66
C ARG A 224 -16.34 -2.25 3.81
N SER A 225 -15.18 -2.18 4.47
CA SER A 225 -13.86 -2.14 3.81
C SER A 225 -13.56 -3.40 3.01
N LEU A 226 -13.86 -4.57 3.59
CA LEU A 226 -13.67 -5.85 2.92
C LEU A 226 -14.62 -6.02 1.73
N ALA A 227 -15.88 -5.62 1.87
CA ALA A 227 -16.87 -5.63 0.79
C ALA A 227 -16.41 -4.78 -0.41
N ALA A 228 -15.94 -3.55 -0.18
CA ALA A 228 -15.42 -2.72 -1.25
C ALA A 228 -14.15 -3.27 -1.90
N LEU A 229 -13.23 -3.89 -1.13
CA LEU A 229 -12.08 -4.58 -1.69
C LEU A 229 -12.50 -5.75 -2.58
N ASN A 230 -13.52 -6.50 -2.18
CA ASN A 230 -14.03 -7.63 -2.94
C ASN A 230 -14.76 -7.18 -4.21
N ASP A 231 -15.59 -6.13 -4.14
CA ASP A 231 -16.27 -5.55 -5.29
C ASP A 231 -15.25 -4.97 -6.29
N TRP A 232 -14.23 -4.27 -5.80
CA TRP A 232 -13.10 -3.81 -6.62
C TRP A 232 -12.29 -4.96 -7.22
N ARG A 233 -12.11 -6.07 -6.50
CA ARG A 233 -11.44 -7.25 -7.04
C ARG A 233 -12.29 -7.95 -8.10
N ALA A 234 -13.61 -7.97 -7.93
CA ALA A 234 -14.57 -8.59 -8.85
C ALA A 234 -14.75 -7.79 -10.15
N SER A 235 -14.51 -6.48 -10.13
CA SER A 235 -14.54 -5.63 -11.33
C SER A 235 -13.37 -5.87 -12.28
N GLN A 236 -12.31 -6.55 -11.83
CA GLN A 236 -11.09 -6.83 -12.61
C GLN A 236 -11.25 -8.05 -13.50
N HIS A 237 -10.63 -8.01 -14.68
CA HIS A 237 -10.52 -9.19 -15.54
C HIS A 237 -9.71 -10.29 -14.82
N PRO A 238 -10.09 -11.58 -14.89
CA PRO A 238 -9.40 -12.66 -14.17
C PRO A 238 -7.90 -12.75 -14.46
N GLN A 239 -7.46 -12.32 -15.64
CA GLN A 239 -6.04 -12.30 -15.99
C GLN A 239 -5.23 -11.33 -15.13
N LEU A 240 -5.83 -10.27 -14.58
CA LEU A 240 -5.15 -9.29 -13.71
C LEU A 240 -5.05 -9.74 -12.25
N VAL A 241 -5.78 -10.79 -11.86
CA VAL A 241 -5.78 -11.30 -10.49
C VAL A 241 -4.68 -12.32 -10.34
N TYR A 242 -3.73 -12.10 -9.43
CA TYR A 242 -2.70 -13.09 -9.16
C TYR A 242 -3.34 -14.42 -8.73
N SER A 243 -2.99 -15.49 -9.44
CA SER A 243 -3.51 -16.84 -9.23
C SER A 243 -2.34 -17.81 -9.14
N GLY A 244 -2.41 -18.84 -8.27
CA GLY A 244 -1.43 -19.92 -8.30
C GLY A 244 -1.67 -20.78 -9.56
N PRO A 245 -0.69 -21.08 -10.43
CA PRO A 245 0.78 -21.06 -10.30
C PRO A 245 1.50 -19.89 -11.04
N GLY A 246 1.03 -18.65 -10.89
CA GLY A 246 1.70 -17.43 -11.39
C GLY A 246 1.72 -17.27 -12.91
N VAL A 247 0.98 -18.10 -13.67
CA VAL A 247 1.04 -18.16 -15.15
C VAL A 247 0.73 -16.81 -15.77
N ASN A 248 -0.33 -16.13 -15.30
CA ASN A 248 -0.68 -14.81 -15.78
C ASN A 248 0.41 -13.78 -15.48
N PHE A 249 1.00 -13.83 -14.28
CA PHE A 249 2.07 -12.91 -13.92
C PHE A 249 3.29 -13.04 -14.83
N ARG A 250 3.62 -14.27 -15.27
CA ARG A 250 4.68 -14.52 -16.25
C ARG A 250 4.44 -13.83 -17.58
N VAL A 251 3.19 -13.86 -18.05
CA VAL A 251 2.80 -13.18 -19.28
C VAL A 251 2.96 -11.67 -19.13
N TYR A 252 2.49 -11.07 -18.04
CA TYR A 252 2.64 -9.62 -17.81
C TYR A 252 4.12 -9.20 -17.70
N ILE A 253 4.97 -9.98 -17.03
CA ILE A 253 6.41 -9.71 -16.99
C ILE A 253 7.02 -9.76 -18.40
N SER A 254 6.67 -10.75 -19.21
CA SER A 254 7.17 -10.84 -20.60
C SER A 254 6.74 -9.66 -21.49
N ARG A 255 5.67 -8.94 -21.11
CA ARG A 255 5.15 -7.76 -21.80
C ARG A 255 5.67 -6.43 -21.25
N GLY A 256 6.53 -6.44 -20.22
CA GLY A 256 6.97 -5.22 -19.55
C GLY A 256 5.90 -4.55 -18.69
N GLU A 257 4.91 -5.32 -18.24
CA GLU A 257 3.78 -4.86 -17.40
C GLU A 257 3.82 -5.48 -16.00
N GLY A 258 4.93 -6.14 -15.63
CA GLY A 258 5.08 -6.87 -14.38
C GLY A 258 4.91 -6.00 -13.14
N GLU A 259 5.49 -4.81 -13.12
CA GLU A 259 5.43 -3.88 -12.00
C GLU A 259 4.01 -3.37 -11.77
N ARG A 260 3.28 -3.03 -12.84
CA ARG A 260 1.88 -2.59 -12.76
C ARG A 260 0.99 -3.70 -12.23
N PHE A 261 1.17 -4.92 -12.74
CA PHE A 261 0.46 -6.11 -12.25
C PHE A 261 0.77 -6.38 -10.78
N ALA A 262 2.03 -6.25 -10.38
CA ALA A 262 2.46 -6.43 -9.00
C ALA A 262 1.81 -5.40 -8.08
N ILE A 263 1.89 -4.10 -8.40
CA ILE A 263 1.26 -3.04 -7.59
C ILE A 263 -0.23 -3.32 -7.37
N LEU A 264 -0.95 -3.66 -8.44
CA LEU A 264 -2.39 -3.95 -8.39
C LEU A 264 -2.72 -5.08 -7.41
N ASN A 265 -1.90 -6.12 -7.36
CA ASN A 265 -2.13 -7.26 -6.47
C ASN A 265 -1.58 -7.02 -5.05
N LEU A 266 -0.45 -6.34 -4.93
CA LEU A 266 0.16 -5.98 -3.65
C LEU A 266 -0.76 -5.09 -2.81
N VAL A 267 -1.39 -4.06 -3.41
CA VAL A 267 -2.30 -3.17 -2.67
C VAL A 267 -3.51 -3.92 -2.12
N TYR A 268 -4.04 -4.90 -2.86
CA TYR A 268 -5.11 -5.77 -2.37
C TYR A 268 -4.67 -6.59 -1.16
N TYR A 269 -3.57 -7.34 -1.30
CA TYR A 269 -3.09 -8.23 -0.23
C TYR A 269 -2.66 -7.45 1.01
N LEU A 270 -2.04 -6.29 0.82
CA LEU A 270 -1.68 -5.39 1.91
C LEU A 270 -2.94 -4.89 2.65
N SER A 271 -3.99 -4.50 1.92
CA SER A 271 -5.26 -4.07 2.51
C SER A 271 -5.92 -5.18 3.33
N VAL A 272 -5.90 -6.43 2.84
CA VAL A 272 -6.38 -7.61 3.56
C VAL A 272 -5.61 -7.82 4.88
N ILE A 273 -4.28 -7.71 4.84
CA ILE A 273 -3.44 -7.83 6.05
C ILE A 273 -3.79 -6.73 7.07
N PHE A 274 -3.99 -5.49 6.62
CA PHE A 274 -4.27 -4.36 7.52
C PHE A 274 -5.65 -4.44 8.18
N LEU A 275 -6.66 -4.95 7.48
CA LEU A 275 -7.99 -5.14 8.08
C LEU A 275 -7.96 -6.22 9.16
N HIS A 276 -7.32 -7.36 8.89
CA HIS A 276 -7.36 -8.50 9.80
C HIS A 276 -6.36 -8.39 10.97
N ARG A 277 -5.23 -7.68 10.81
CA ARG A 277 -4.23 -7.54 11.89
C ARG A 277 -4.78 -6.87 13.14
N GLU A 278 -5.78 -5.97 13.03
CA GLU A 278 -6.40 -5.31 14.18
C GLU A 278 -7.12 -6.31 15.11
N TYR A 279 -7.45 -7.48 14.58
CA TYR A 279 -8.12 -8.56 15.27
C TYR A 279 -7.21 -9.77 15.53
N LEU A 280 -5.90 -9.65 15.20
CA LEU A 280 -4.89 -10.66 15.52
C LEU A 280 -4.93 -11.11 16.99
N PRO A 281 -5.15 -10.22 17.99
CA PRO A 281 -5.27 -10.63 19.39
C PRO A 281 -6.34 -11.67 19.69
N PHE A 282 -7.43 -11.65 18.93
CA PHE A 282 -8.55 -12.59 19.08
C PHE A 282 -8.32 -13.86 18.26
N ALA A 283 -7.56 -13.76 17.16
CA ALA A 283 -7.29 -14.87 16.26
C ALA A 283 -6.14 -15.79 16.72
N LEU A 284 -5.15 -15.26 17.47
CA LEU A 284 -3.97 -16.01 17.92
C LEU A 284 -3.96 -16.18 19.45
N GLN A 285 -3.80 -17.42 19.93
CA GLN A 285 -3.88 -17.74 21.35
C GLN A 285 -2.75 -17.13 22.19
N ILE A 286 -1.57 -16.91 21.58
CA ILE A 286 -0.42 -16.25 22.20
C ILE A 286 -0.76 -14.82 22.65
N VAL A 287 -1.58 -14.11 21.88
CA VAL A 287 -1.99 -12.72 22.17
C VAL A 287 -3.27 -12.69 23.02
N ASN A 288 -4.05 -13.77 23.01
CA ASN A 288 -5.31 -13.90 23.75
C ASN A 288 -5.13 -13.82 25.28
N ARG A 289 -3.97 -14.20 25.83
CA ARG A 289 -3.69 -14.07 27.28
C ARG A 289 -3.55 -12.61 27.75
N ALA A 290 -3.32 -11.66 26.85
CA ALA A 290 -3.30 -10.22 27.17
C ALA A 290 -4.72 -9.62 27.28
N VAL A 291 -5.76 -10.31 26.79
CA VAL A 291 -7.16 -9.83 26.77
C VAL A 291 -7.79 -9.84 28.17
N THR A 292 -7.27 -10.63 29.11
CA THR A 292 -7.75 -10.70 30.50
C THR A 292 -7.21 -9.59 31.41
N HIS A 293 -6.31 -8.72 30.94
CA HIS A 293 -5.85 -7.58 31.73
C HIS A 293 -6.90 -6.46 31.74
N PRO A 294 -7.07 -5.72 32.85
CA PRO A 294 -7.96 -4.54 32.92
C PRO A 294 -7.66 -3.46 31.88
N SER A 295 -6.45 -3.46 31.31
CA SER A 295 -5.97 -2.57 30.23
C SER A 295 -5.96 -3.23 28.85
N GLY A 296 -6.47 -4.46 28.72
CA GLY A 296 -6.44 -5.25 27.50
C GLY A 296 -7.44 -4.78 26.43
N PRO A 297 -7.37 -5.35 25.21
CA PRO A 297 -8.37 -5.17 24.16
C PRO A 297 -9.81 -5.24 24.69
N ALA A 298 -10.61 -4.20 24.44
CA ALA A 298 -12.05 -4.28 24.69
C ALA A 298 -12.61 -5.52 23.97
N LEU A 299 -13.28 -6.40 24.73
CA LEU A 299 -13.94 -7.59 24.22
C LEU A 299 -14.96 -7.17 23.15
N LEU A 300 -15.04 -7.95 22.07
CA LEU A 300 -16.10 -7.77 21.07
C LEU A 300 -17.46 -7.97 21.74
N SER A 301 -18.45 -7.17 21.34
CA SER A 301 -19.78 -7.20 21.97
C SER A 301 -20.55 -8.50 21.73
N GLU A 302 -20.14 -9.29 20.74
CA GLU A 302 -20.79 -10.52 20.28
C GLU A 302 -19.74 -11.58 19.95
N ASP A 303 -20.13 -12.85 20.03
CA ASP A 303 -19.30 -13.97 19.63
C ASP A 303 -19.19 -14.07 18.10
N ALA A 304 -18.03 -14.52 17.63
CA ALA A 304 -17.77 -14.68 16.21
C ALA A 304 -18.58 -15.85 15.62
N PRO A 305 -19.06 -15.74 14.38
CA PRO A 305 -19.64 -16.88 13.66
C PRO A 305 -18.65 -18.05 13.58
N ASP A 306 -19.19 -19.27 13.54
CA ASP A 306 -18.39 -20.48 13.45
C ASP A 306 -17.40 -20.44 12.28
N GLY A 307 -16.11 -20.67 12.58
CA GLY A 307 -15.03 -20.69 11.58
C GLY A 307 -14.65 -19.32 10.99
N TRP A 308 -15.16 -18.21 11.52
CA TRP A 308 -14.82 -16.87 11.04
C TRP A 308 -13.32 -16.55 11.22
N TRP A 309 -12.79 -16.80 12.42
CA TRP A 309 -11.37 -16.60 12.73
C TRP A 309 -10.47 -17.46 11.86
N ASP A 310 -10.89 -18.69 11.59
CA ASP A 310 -10.17 -19.66 10.76
C ASP A 310 -10.02 -19.14 9.33
N ARG A 311 -11.11 -18.64 8.76
CA ARG A 311 -11.15 -18.07 7.42
C ARG A 311 -10.34 -16.78 7.33
N CYS A 312 -10.44 -15.91 8.34
CA CYS A 312 -9.65 -14.69 8.45
C CYS A 312 -8.15 -14.99 8.46
N TYR A 313 -7.74 -15.98 9.27
CA TYR A 313 -6.36 -16.46 9.34
C TYR A 313 -5.88 -17.01 8.00
N GLN A 314 -6.65 -17.89 7.35
CA GLN A 314 -6.28 -18.49 6.06
C GLN A 314 -6.15 -17.45 4.96
N THR A 315 -7.13 -16.55 4.86
CA THR A 315 -7.15 -15.47 3.87
C THR A 315 -5.93 -14.56 4.00
N THR A 316 -5.59 -14.18 5.23
CA THR A 316 -4.47 -13.27 5.48
C THR A 316 -3.13 -13.95 5.29
N SER A 317 -3.02 -15.23 5.68
CA SER A 317 -1.81 -16.01 5.45
C SER A 317 -1.55 -16.23 3.97
N ALA A 318 -2.60 -16.51 3.18
CA ALA A 318 -2.49 -16.56 1.72
C ALA A 318 -2.09 -15.20 1.13
N ALA A 319 -2.64 -14.08 1.64
CA ALA A 319 -2.26 -12.73 1.21
C ALA A 319 -0.78 -12.43 1.48
N ALA A 320 -0.28 -12.75 2.67
CA ALA A 320 1.13 -12.57 3.03
C ALA A 320 2.05 -13.43 2.14
N ALA A 321 1.72 -14.71 1.95
CA ALA A 321 2.48 -15.59 1.07
C ALA A 321 2.50 -15.11 -0.38
N ASN A 322 1.35 -14.64 -0.91
CA ASN A 322 1.27 -14.11 -2.27
C ASN A 322 2.12 -12.85 -2.46
N ILE A 323 2.20 -11.96 -1.45
CA ILE A 323 3.12 -10.81 -1.50
C ILE A 323 4.57 -11.28 -1.68
N ILE A 324 5.01 -12.24 -0.86
CA ILE A 324 6.38 -12.76 -0.94
C ILE A 324 6.64 -13.43 -2.30
N THR A 325 5.70 -14.25 -2.76
CA THR A 325 5.82 -14.99 -4.03
C THR A 325 5.91 -14.05 -5.24
N ILE A 326 5.05 -13.02 -5.30
CA ILE A 326 5.09 -12.00 -6.35
C ILE A 326 6.46 -11.31 -6.38
N MET A 327 6.99 -10.94 -5.22
CA MET A 327 8.27 -10.23 -5.14
C MET A 327 9.46 -11.15 -5.49
N GLN A 328 9.41 -12.43 -5.10
CA GLN A 328 10.38 -13.44 -5.52
C GLN A 328 10.36 -13.65 -7.04
N GLU A 329 9.19 -13.72 -7.66
CA GLU A 329 9.06 -13.91 -9.11
C GLU A 329 9.63 -12.73 -9.92
N LEU A 330 9.52 -11.50 -9.40
CA LEU A 330 10.17 -10.32 -10.00
C LEU A 330 11.69 -10.40 -9.87
N GLU A 331 12.20 -10.70 -8.68
CA GLU A 331 13.64 -10.81 -8.42
C GLU A 331 14.29 -11.91 -9.26
N GLN A 332 13.66 -13.09 -9.35
CA GLN A 332 14.14 -14.21 -10.16
C GLN A 332 14.27 -13.87 -11.66
N ARG A 333 13.54 -12.86 -12.14
CA ARG A 333 13.58 -12.39 -13.53
C ARG A 333 14.43 -11.13 -13.70
N GLY A 334 15.16 -10.72 -12.66
CA GLY A 334 16.04 -9.57 -12.69
C GLY A 334 15.32 -8.23 -12.72
N ILE A 335 14.07 -8.17 -12.26
CA ILE A 335 13.32 -6.91 -12.14
C ILE A 335 13.56 -6.33 -10.74
N ASP A 336 14.36 -5.26 -10.68
CA ASP A 336 14.65 -4.53 -9.45
C ASP A 336 13.45 -3.69 -9.00
N PHE A 337 12.51 -4.32 -8.29
CA PHE A 337 11.28 -3.67 -7.82
C PHE A 337 11.31 -3.28 -6.34
N GLN A 338 12.41 -2.63 -5.93
CA GLN A 338 12.62 -2.15 -4.56
C GLN A 338 12.13 -0.71 -4.43
N THR A 339 10.83 -0.49 -4.31
CA THR A 339 10.26 0.82 -3.96
C THR A 339 9.94 0.87 -2.47
N PRO A 340 9.80 2.06 -1.85
CA PRO A 340 9.37 2.14 -0.46
C PRO A 340 8.04 1.41 -0.21
N PHE A 341 7.09 1.49 -1.16
CA PHE A 341 5.81 0.76 -1.08
C PHE A 341 6.00 -0.76 -1.07
N THR A 342 6.82 -1.32 -1.97
CA THR A 342 7.05 -2.77 -2.00
C THR A 342 7.84 -3.26 -0.80
N CYS A 343 8.77 -2.46 -0.28
CA CYS A 343 9.44 -2.73 0.98
C CYS A 343 8.44 -2.81 2.14
N PHE A 344 7.46 -1.91 2.19
CA PHE A 344 6.39 -1.95 3.18
C PHE A 344 5.49 -3.17 3.03
N CYS A 345 5.19 -3.58 1.79
CA CYS A 345 4.45 -4.82 1.52
C CYS A 345 5.19 -6.05 2.05
N VAL A 346 6.47 -6.21 1.69
CA VAL A 346 7.31 -7.34 2.14
C VAL A 346 7.44 -7.35 3.66
N PHE A 347 7.64 -6.20 4.28
CA PHE A 347 7.70 -6.05 5.73
C PHE A 347 6.40 -6.46 6.43
N SER A 348 5.26 -6.01 5.90
CA SER A 348 3.94 -6.35 6.46
C SER A 348 3.63 -7.84 6.34
N ALA A 349 3.95 -8.43 5.19
CA ALA A 349 3.82 -9.87 4.97
C ALA A 349 4.74 -10.68 5.89
N ALA A 350 6.02 -10.31 5.98
CA ALA A 350 7.00 -10.97 6.85
C ALA A 350 6.59 -10.92 8.33
N THR A 351 6.03 -9.79 8.77
CA THR A 351 5.53 -9.64 10.14
C THR A 351 4.35 -10.57 10.41
N TRP A 352 3.40 -10.68 9.48
CA TRP A 352 2.30 -11.63 9.59
C TRP A 352 2.79 -13.09 9.64
N ILE A 353 3.71 -13.46 8.73
CA ILE A 353 4.31 -14.80 8.70
C ILE A 353 5.01 -15.12 10.02
N LEU A 354 5.76 -14.17 10.59
CA LEU A 354 6.41 -14.33 11.88
C LEU A 354 5.40 -14.60 13.01
N CYS A 355 4.32 -13.81 13.09
CA CYS A 355 3.28 -14.00 14.12
C CYS A 355 2.59 -15.37 14.00
N THR A 356 2.33 -15.83 12.78
CA THR A 356 1.62 -17.09 12.52
C THR A 356 2.48 -18.34 12.75
N MET A 357 3.78 -18.28 12.43
CA MET A 357 4.71 -19.39 12.70
C MET A 357 4.82 -19.73 14.20
N GLN A 358 4.72 -18.73 15.07
CA GLN A 358 4.80 -18.91 16.52
C GLN A 358 3.54 -19.59 17.08
N ASP A 359 2.37 -19.33 16.50
CA ASP A 359 1.11 -20.00 16.85
C ASP A 359 1.11 -21.46 16.38
N ALA A 360 1.67 -21.74 15.19
CA ALA A 360 1.78 -23.09 14.64
C ALA A 360 2.63 -24.03 15.50
N THR A 361 3.70 -23.53 16.14
CA THR A 361 4.54 -24.31 17.06
C THR A 361 3.82 -24.79 18.34
N GLN A 362 2.61 -24.30 18.61
CA GLN A 362 1.77 -24.72 19.74
C GLN A 362 0.57 -25.62 19.36
N GLY A 363 0.47 -26.05 18.09
CA GLY A 363 -0.24 -27.30 17.74
C GLY A 363 -1.50 -27.23 16.88
N THR A 364 -1.83 -26.13 16.18
CA THR A 364 -3.12 -26.06 15.45
C THR A 364 -3.14 -25.48 14.04
N ARG A 365 -2.03 -25.10 13.39
CA ARG A 365 -2.12 -24.56 12.01
C ARG A 365 -0.91 -24.73 11.07
N ILE A 366 -1.26 -24.63 9.79
CA ILE A 366 -0.54 -24.94 8.54
C ILE A 366 0.90 -24.38 8.47
N GLU A 367 1.87 -25.25 8.19
CA GLU A 367 3.30 -24.91 8.00
C GLU A 367 3.67 -24.46 6.58
N LYS A 368 2.76 -24.62 5.61
CA LYS A 368 3.02 -24.43 4.17
C LYS A 368 2.15 -23.35 3.55
N ALA A 369 2.77 -22.47 2.78
CA ALA A 369 2.08 -21.52 1.93
C ALA A 369 1.26 -22.24 0.83
N PRO A 370 0.32 -21.54 0.16
CA PRO A 370 -0.55 -22.13 -0.88
C PRO A 370 0.21 -22.77 -2.06
N ASP A 371 1.46 -22.38 -2.27
CA ASP A 371 2.40 -22.85 -3.28
C ASP A 371 3.24 -24.06 -2.81
N GLY A 372 3.09 -24.48 -1.56
CA GLY A 372 3.86 -25.57 -0.93
C GLY A 372 5.21 -25.13 -0.35
N GLN A 373 5.60 -23.86 -0.46
CA GLN A 373 6.82 -23.32 0.15
C GLN A 373 6.67 -23.26 1.68
N SER A 374 7.75 -23.51 2.42
CA SER A 374 7.74 -23.30 3.87
C SER A 374 7.61 -21.82 4.18
N LEU A 375 6.74 -21.48 5.13
CA LEU A 375 6.64 -20.12 5.67
C LEU A 375 7.99 -19.63 6.24
N SER A 376 8.83 -20.55 6.73
CA SER A 376 10.18 -20.23 7.19
C SER A 376 11.08 -19.74 6.06
N ASP A 377 11.04 -20.37 4.89
CA ASP A 377 11.84 -19.98 3.73
C ASP A 377 11.39 -18.61 3.20
N GLN A 378 10.08 -18.35 3.18
CA GLN A 378 9.52 -17.05 2.81
C GLN A 378 9.98 -15.95 3.77
N LEU A 379 9.99 -16.22 5.08
CA LEU A 379 10.47 -15.27 6.08
C LEU A 379 11.98 -14.99 5.95
N VAL A 380 12.78 -16.03 5.74
CA VAL A 380 14.23 -15.90 5.52
C VAL A 380 14.51 -15.07 4.27
N TRP A 381 13.81 -15.36 3.17
CA TRP A 381 13.91 -14.59 1.95
C TRP A 381 13.52 -13.13 2.18
N ALA A 382 12.38 -12.87 2.82
CA ALA A 382 11.91 -11.50 3.09
C ALA A 382 12.92 -10.69 3.92
N TYR A 383 13.55 -11.34 4.91
CA TYR A 383 14.59 -10.72 5.72
C TYR A 383 15.83 -10.37 4.89
N GLY A 384 16.30 -11.30 4.05
CA GLY A 384 17.43 -11.05 3.13
C GLY A 384 17.14 -9.94 2.13
N TRP A 385 15.96 -9.97 1.52
CA TRP A 385 15.52 -8.97 0.54
C TRP A 385 15.41 -7.57 1.16
N LEU A 386 14.80 -7.44 2.35
CA LEU A 386 14.74 -6.17 3.09
C LEU A 386 16.14 -5.69 3.50
N GLY A 387 17.05 -6.59 3.87
CA GLY A 387 18.45 -6.27 4.13
C GLY A 387 19.16 -5.68 2.91
N GLY A 388 18.84 -6.19 1.71
CA GLY A 388 19.27 -5.60 0.44
C GLY A 388 18.68 -4.20 0.22
N ALA A 389 17.36 -4.06 0.44
CA ALA A 389 16.65 -2.79 0.29
C ALA A 389 17.18 -1.67 1.20
N CYS A 390 17.77 -2.00 2.36
CA CYS A 390 18.44 -1.02 3.24
C CYS A 390 19.61 -0.30 2.58
N ARG A 391 20.24 -0.89 1.56
CA ARG A 391 21.32 -0.25 0.79
C ARG A 391 20.78 0.75 -0.24
N VAL A 392 19.51 0.61 -0.58
CA VAL A 392 18.82 1.42 -1.57
C VAL A 392 18.03 2.53 -0.89
N TRP A 393 17.31 2.24 0.20
CA TRP A 393 16.42 3.18 0.87
C TRP A 393 16.69 3.26 2.37
N SER A 394 16.86 4.49 2.87
CA SER A 394 17.03 4.74 4.30
C SER A 394 15.78 4.33 5.09
N LEU A 395 14.57 4.52 4.52
CA LEU A 395 13.31 4.11 5.16
C LEU A 395 13.24 2.60 5.43
N ALA A 396 13.76 1.77 4.51
CA ALA A 396 13.78 0.32 4.66
C ALA A 396 14.58 -0.15 5.88
N THR A 397 15.56 0.65 6.32
CA THR A 397 16.33 0.37 7.54
C THR A 397 15.45 0.38 8.79
N GLY A 398 14.43 1.25 8.84
CA GLY A 398 13.47 1.28 9.93
C GLY A 398 12.68 -0.02 10.01
N TRP A 399 12.07 -0.44 8.90
CA TRP A 399 11.30 -1.68 8.81
C TRP A 399 12.15 -2.93 9.10
N TYR A 400 13.35 -3.00 8.55
CA TYR A 400 14.27 -4.12 8.81
C TYR A 400 14.64 -4.24 10.29
N ARG A 401 14.93 -3.11 10.96
CA ARG A 401 15.20 -3.10 12.40
C ARG A 401 13.99 -3.56 13.20
N THR A 402 12.79 -3.05 12.88
CA THR A 402 11.55 -3.46 13.56
C THR A 402 11.30 -4.96 13.40
N LEU A 403 11.43 -5.49 12.18
CA LEU A 403 11.27 -6.93 11.92
C LEU A 403 12.27 -7.76 12.73
N ARG A 404 13.53 -7.32 12.78
CA ARG A 404 14.57 -7.97 13.59
C ARG A 404 14.23 -7.97 15.08
N THR A 405 13.78 -6.83 15.61
CA THR A 405 13.34 -6.72 17.02
C THR A 405 12.17 -7.67 17.28
N LEU A 406 11.16 -7.71 16.42
CA LEU A 406 10.03 -8.63 16.55
C LEU A 406 10.50 -10.09 16.55
N CYS A 407 11.41 -10.48 15.64
CA CYS A 407 11.98 -11.83 15.64
C CYS A 407 12.68 -12.18 16.96
N GLN A 408 13.34 -11.20 17.61
CA GLN A 408 13.98 -11.42 18.91
C GLN A 408 12.96 -11.56 20.03
N LEU A 409 11.95 -10.68 20.08
CA LEU A 409 10.88 -10.73 21.09
C LEU A 409 10.10 -12.04 20.99
N TYR A 410 9.70 -12.47 19.80
CA TYR A 410 8.99 -13.74 19.61
C TYR A 410 9.83 -14.96 20.00
N ARG A 411 11.15 -14.93 19.76
CA ARG A 411 12.05 -15.99 20.24
C ARG A 411 12.15 -16.03 21.76
N GLN A 412 12.20 -14.87 22.41
CA GLN A 412 12.19 -14.78 23.88
C GLN A 412 10.88 -15.31 24.45
N LEU A 413 9.74 -14.88 23.91
CA LEU A 413 8.41 -15.41 24.24
C LEU A 413 8.33 -16.94 24.12
N SER A 414 8.87 -17.51 23.05
CA SER A 414 8.90 -18.96 22.85
C SER A 414 9.78 -19.70 23.88
N LEU A 415 10.83 -19.07 24.40
CA LEU A 415 11.73 -19.66 25.41
C LEU A 415 11.12 -19.54 26.81
N ASP A 416 10.57 -18.36 27.15
CA ASP A 416 9.98 -18.06 28.45
C ASP A 416 8.71 -18.90 28.70
N LEU A 417 7.87 -19.13 27.68
CA LEU A 417 6.72 -20.05 27.77
C LEU A 417 7.12 -21.52 28.00
N GLY A 418 8.38 -21.87 27.77
CA GLY A 418 8.94 -23.17 28.11
C GLY A 418 9.33 -23.33 29.58
N ASP A 419 9.49 -22.22 30.31
CA ASP A 419 10.01 -22.19 31.70
C ASP A 419 8.99 -21.58 32.70
N GLU A 420 8.10 -20.67 32.29
CA GLU A 420 7.05 -20.06 33.10
C GLU A 420 5.68 -19.97 32.38
N MET A 421 4.59 -20.05 33.16
CA MET A 421 3.21 -20.05 32.63
C MET A 421 2.72 -18.70 32.11
N CYS A 422 3.45 -17.59 32.30
CA CYS A 422 3.07 -16.26 31.85
C CYS A 422 4.28 -15.47 31.33
N PRO A 423 4.21 -14.85 30.13
CA PRO A 423 5.28 -13.98 29.65
C PRO A 423 5.31 -12.66 30.45
N PRO A 424 6.48 -12.00 30.58
CA PRO A 424 6.59 -10.74 31.29
C PRO A 424 5.77 -9.62 30.61
N ASP A 425 5.01 -8.83 31.38
CA ASP A 425 4.17 -7.73 30.88
C ASP A 425 4.94 -6.73 30.00
N GLU A 426 6.24 -6.51 30.27
CA GLU A 426 7.11 -5.64 29.49
C GLU A 426 7.31 -6.10 28.04
N VAL A 427 7.38 -7.42 27.81
CA VAL A 427 7.57 -8.00 26.48
C VAL A 427 6.29 -7.85 25.65
N VAL A 428 5.13 -8.04 26.27
CA VAL A 428 3.82 -7.88 25.64
C VAL A 428 3.57 -6.42 25.26
N LEU A 429 3.83 -5.48 26.18
CA LEU A 429 3.72 -4.03 25.92
C LEU A 429 4.68 -3.59 24.80
N SER A 430 5.92 -4.09 24.80
CA SER A 430 6.89 -3.81 23.74
C SER A 430 6.42 -4.36 22.38
N LEU A 431 5.81 -5.54 22.36
CA LEU A 431 5.24 -6.14 21.16
C LEU A 431 4.08 -5.29 20.63
N GLU A 432 3.14 -4.90 21.48
CA GLU A 432 2.02 -4.03 21.12
C GLU A 432 2.47 -2.67 20.60
N GLU A 433 3.42 -2.02 21.28
CA GLU A 433 3.99 -0.75 20.81
C GLU A 433 4.69 -0.90 19.47
N ASN A 434 5.47 -1.95 19.27
CA ASN A 434 6.15 -2.19 18.00
C ASN A 434 5.17 -2.53 16.89
N MET A 435 4.09 -3.27 17.19
CA MET A 435 2.99 -3.55 16.27
C MET A 435 2.21 -2.29 15.89
N GLN A 436 1.98 -1.39 16.83
CA GLN A 436 1.38 -0.07 16.56
C GLN A 436 2.32 0.85 15.76
N ARG A 437 3.65 0.72 15.93
CA ARG A 437 4.64 1.41 15.10
C ARG A 437 4.73 0.87 13.65
N LEU A 438 4.04 -0.22 13.32
CA LEU A 438 3.89 -0.76 11.95
C LEU A 438 2.79 -0.04 11.15
N ALA A 439 2.01 0.83 11.79
CA ALA A 439 0.85 1.52 11.22
C ALA A 439 1.15 2.94 10.71
#